data_AF-A0A3M1PQ37-F1
#
_entry.id   AF-A0A3M1PQ37-F1
#
_cell.length_a   1.000
_cell.length_b   1.000
_cell.length_c   1.000
_cell.angle_alpha   90.00
_cell.angle_beta   90.00
_cell.angle_gamma   90.00
#
_symmetry.space_group_name_H-M   'P 1'
#
loop_
_entity.id
_entity.type
_entity.pdbx_description
1 polymer ?
#
loop_
_entity_poly.entity_id
_entity_poly.type
_entity_poly.pdbx_seq_one_letter_code
_entity_poly.pdbx_strand_id
1 'polypeptide(L)'
;MNDKRKLLIPYDDLVQDALRGVVRALLRKIADEGLPGQHHFYIAFSTRYPGVVMPEELKERYPEDMTIVLQHRFWDLAVHDDRFEVGLSFN
;
A
#
# COMPACT_ATOMS: atom_id res chain seq x y z
N MET A 1 -21.93 28.19 -21.08
CA MET A 1 -22.59 28.22 -19.77
C MET A 1 -23.21 26.86 -19.51
N ASN A 2 -22.53 25.96 -18.78
CA ASN A 2 -23.21 24.93 -17.98
C ASN A 2 -22.22 24.36 -16.94
N ASP A 3 -22.11 25.08 -15.83
CA ASP A 3 -21.46 24.63 -14.60
C ASP A 3 -22.38 23.62 -13.91
N LYS A 4 -22.47 22.39 -14.46
CA LYS A 4 -23.14 21.23 -13.84
C LYS A 4 -22.16 20.29 -13.12
N ARG A 5 -20.88 20.68 -13.00
CA ARG A 5 -19.82 19.87 -12.39
C ARG A 5 -19.64 20.11 -10.89
N LYS A 6 -20.50 20.90 -10.25
CA LYS A 6 -20.28 21.43 -8.90
C LYS A 6 -21.07 20.78 -7.76
N LEU A 7 -21.86 19.73 -8.00
CA LEU A 7 -22.77 19.15 -6.99
C LEU A 7 -22.80 17.61 -6.94
N LEU A 8 -21.76 16.93 -7.41
CA LEU A 8 -21.61 15.49 -7.17
C LEU A 8 -20.58 15.33 -6.05
N ILE A 9 -21.05 14.90 -4.88
CA ILE A 9 -20.16 14.44 -3.82
C ILE A 9 -19.30 13.32 -4.42
N PRO A 10 -17.96 13.41 -4.37
CA PRO A 10 -17.07 12.43 -4.96
C PRO A 10 -16.98 11.20 -4.06
N TYR A 11 -18.08 10.44 -3.99
CA TYR A 11 -18.21 9.29 -3.10
C TYR A 11 -17.10 8.25 -3.32
N ASP A 12 -16.73 7.99 -4.58
CA ASP A 12 -15.68 7.02 -4.90
C ASP A 12 -14.34 7.44 -4.32
N ASP A 13 -13.96 8.72 -4.46
CA ASP A 13 -12.71 9.25 -3.90
C ASP A 13 -12.72 9.18 -2.36
N LEU A 14 -13.84 9.56 -1.74
CA LEU A 14 -14.01 9.51 -0.28
C LEU A 14 -13.92 8.09 0.27
N VAL A 15 -14.53 7.12 -0.42
CA VAL A 15 -14.46 5.71 -0.04
C VAL A 15 -13.03 5.19 -0.22
N GLN A 16 -12.36 5.53 -1.33
CA GLN A 16 -10.97 5.14 -1.53
C GLN A 16 -10.04 5.73 -0.45
N ASP A 17 -10.24 6.99 -0.06
CA ASP A 17 -9.49 7.63 1.02
C ASP A 17 -9.73 6.93 2.37
N ALA A 18 -10.97 6.58 2.67
CA ALA A 18 -11.31 5.83 3.87
C ALA A 18 -10.62 4.45 3.87
N LEU A 19 -10.65 3.73 2.75
CA LEU A 19 -9.98 2.43 2.60
C LEU A 19 -8.46 2.55 2.74
N ARG A 20 -7.83 3.57 2.13
CA ARG A 20 -6.41 3.89 2.33
C ARG A 20 -6.09 4.15 3.81
N GLY A 21 -6.99 4.84 4.52
CA GLY A 21 -6.90 5.05 5.96
C GLY A 21 -6.89 3.77 6.77
N VAL A 22 -7.77 2.81 6.43
CA VAL A 22 -7.82 1.49 7.08
C VAL A 22 -6.51 0.72 6.87
N VAL A 23 -5.98 0.70 5.64
CA VAL A 23 -4.69 0.03 5.34
C VAL A 23 -3.55 0.64 6.15
N ARG A 24 -3.46 1.97 6.22
CA ARG A 24 -2.44 2.67 7.02
C ARG A 24 -2.55 2.36 8.51
N ALA A 25 -3.75 2.38 9.08
CA ALA A 25 -3.97 2.06 10.48
C ALA A 25 -3.57 0.61 10.79
N LEU A 26 -3.89 -0.31 9.89
CA LEU A 26 -3.49 -1.71 9.98
C LEU A 26 -1.97 -1.87 9.95
N LEU A 27 -1.28 -1.26 8.98
CA LEU A 27 0.19 -1.32 8.87
C LEU A 27 0.89 -0.76 10.12
N ARG A 28 0.38 0.34 10.70
CA ARG A 28 0.89 0.89 11.97
C ARG A 28 0.78 -0.12 13.10
N LYS A 29 -0.38 -0.76 13.23
CA LYS A 29 -0.58 -1.80 14.24
C LYS A 29 0.40 -2.97 14.06
N ILE A 30 0.66 -3.37 12.82
CA ILE A 30 1.63 -4.44 12.52
C ILE A 30 3.06 -4.03 12.85
N ALA A 31 3.43 -2.77 12.60
CA ALA A 31 4.74 -2.24 12.96
C ALA A 31 4.96 -2.21 14.48
N ASP A 32 3.91 -1.85 15.23
CA ASP A 32 3.98 -1.68 16.70
C ASP A 32 3.86 -3.01 17.47
N GLU A 33 2.89 -3.85 17.09
CA GLU A 33 2.51 -5.07 17.83
C GLU A 33 2.99 -6.37 17.15
N GLY A 34 3.45 -6.28 15.90
CA GLY A 34 3.66 -7.44 15.04
C GLY A 34 2.36 -7.99 14.45
N LEU A 35 2.45 -9.08 13.68
CA LEU A 35 1.29 -9.76 13.13
C LEU A 35 0.61 -10.64 14.20
N PRO A 36 -0.68 -10.42 14.52
CA PRO A 36 -1.38 -11.31 15.44
C PRO A 36 -1.53 -12.72 14.83
N GLY A 37 -1.29 -13.76 15.62
CA GLY A 37 -1.52 -15.15 15.23
C GLY A 37 -0.87 -15.56 13.90
N GLN A 38 -1.68 -16.06 12.96
CA GLN A 38 -1.25 -16.49 11.61
C GLN A 38 -1.73 -15.52 10.51
N HIS A 39 -2.04 -14.26 10.88
CA HIS A 39 -2.48 -13.28 9.91
C HIS A 39 -1.34 -12.91 8.94
N HIS A 40 -1.67 -12.83 7.66
CA HIS A 40 -0.78 -12.37 6.60
C HIS A 40 -1.57 -11.46 5.66
N PHE A 41 -0.89 -10.46 5.09
CA PHE A 41 -1.53 -9.43 4.28
C PHE A 41 -0.96 -9.42 2.87
N TYR A 42 -1.84 -9.42 1.88
CA TYR A 42 -1.50 -9.22 0.48
C TYR A 42 -1.66 -7.73 0.16
N ILE A 43 -0.60 -7.10 -0.33
CA ILE A 43 -0.62 -5.70 -0.75
C ILE A 43 -0.26 -5.67 -2.22
N ALA A 44 -1.25 -5.35 -3.05
CA ALA A 44 -1.06 -5.10 -4.47
C ALA A 44 -0.83 -3.61 -4.71
N PHE A 45 0.18 -3.28 -5.51
CA PHE A 45 0.49 -1.90 -5.90
C PHE A 45 1.01 -1.86 -7.33
N SER A 46 0.82 -0.72 -7.99
CA SER A 46 1.42 -0.48 -9.30
C SER A 46 2.90 -0.14 -9.15
N THR A 47 3.78 -0.90 -9.80
CA THR A 47 5.23 -0.70 -9.73
C THR A 47 5.69 0.57 -10.45
N ARG A 48 4.85 1.11 -11.32
CA ARG A 48 5.08 2.34 -12.08
C ARG A 48 4.50 3.59 -11.44
N TYR A 49 3.79 3.46 -10.32
CA TYR A 49 3.20 4.60 -9.64
C TYR A 49 4.32 5.55 -9.16
N PRO A 50 4.19 6.89 -9.36
CA PRO A 50 5.21 7.83 -8.92
C PRO A 50 5.53 7.69 -7.43
N GLY A 51 6.83 7.57 -7.11
CA GLY A 51 7.32 7.42 -5.75
C GLY A 51 7.58 5.98 -5.31
N VAL A 52 7.21 4.97 -6.11
CA VAL A 52 7.60 3.58 -5.83
C VAL A 52 9.11 3.41 -6.05
N VAL A 53 9.79 3.01 -4.98
CA VAL A 53 11.22 2.70 -4.98
C VAL A 53 11.40 1.22 -4.66
N MET A 54 12.01 0.48 -5.58
CA MET A 54 12.28 -0.95 -5.47
C MET A 54 13.45 -1.33 -6.39
N PRO A 55 14.13 -2.47 -6.14
CA PRO A 55 15.21 -2.97 -7.00
C PRO A 55 14.82 -3.09 -8.47
N GLU A 56 15.76 -2.78 -9.38
CA GLU A 56 15.49 -2.77 -10.82
C GLU A 56 15.13 -4.17 -11.34
N GLU A 57 15.79 -5.20 -10.83
CA GLU A 57 15.50 -6.61 -11.13
C GLU A 57 14.04 -6.97 -10.85
N LEU A 58 13.45 -6.43 -9.78
CA LEU A 58 12.04 -6.65 -9.45
C LEU A 58 11.11 -5.83 -10.36
N LYS A 59 11.51 -4.63 -10.79
CA LYS A 59 10.73 -3.84 -11.76
C LYS A 59 10.69 -4.50 -13.12
N GLU A 60 11.81 -5.05 -13.58
CA GLU A 60 11.87 -5.79 -14.84
C GLU A 60 10.99 -7.05 -14.79
N ARG A 61 11.00 -7.76 -13.65
CA ARG A 61 10.19 -8.97 -13.45
C ARG A 61 8.69 -8.67 -13.26
N TYR A 62 8.35 -7.53 -12.66
CA TYR A 62 6.98 -7.08 -12.37
C TYR A 62 6.75 -5.65 -12.90
N PRO A 63 6.55 -5.48 -14.22
CA PRO A 63 6.63 -4.16 -14.86
C PRO A 63 5.43 -3.24 -14.63
N GLU A 64 4.26 -3.77 -14.25
CA GLU A 64 3.03 -2.97 -14.12
C GLU A 64 2.50 -2.99 -12.68
N ASP A 65 2.32 -4.20 -12.13
CA ASP A 65 1.79 -4.43 -10.80
C ASP A 65 2.60 -5.50 -10.07
N MET A 66 2.71 -5.35 -8.75
CA MET A 66 3.34 -6.33 -7.87
C MET A 66 2.44 -6.55 -6.65
N THR A 67 2.34 -7.80 -6.21
CA THR A 67 1.70 -8.15 -4.94
C THR A 67 2.75 -8.70 -3.99
N ILE A 68 2.89 -8.06 -2.82
CA ILE A 68 3.75 -8.53 -1.73
C ILE A 68 2.91 -9.18 -0.63
N VAL A 69 3.53 -10.09 0.11
CA VAL A 69 2.92 -10.73 1.27
C VAL A 69 3.68 -10.34 2.53
N LEU A 70 3.01 -9.66 3.46
CA LEU A 70 3.54 -9.41 4.80
C LEU A 70 3.20 -10.60 5.70
N GLN A 71 4.22 -11.41 6.01
CA GLN A 71 4.13 -12.58 6.89
C GLN A 71 5.27 -12.58 7.93
N HIS A 72 5.96 -13.70 8.18
CA HIS A 72 6.98 -13.79 9.24
C HIS A 72 8.36 -13.25 8.83
N ARG A 73 8.57 -12.92 7.55
CA ARG A 73 9.88 -12.52 7.01
C ARG A 73 9.83 -11.15 6.34
N PHE A 74 9.49 -10.14 7.14
CA PHE A 74 9.74 -8.74 6.79
C PHE A 74 10.50 -8.07 7.94
N TRP A 75 11.14 -6.95 7.64
CA TRP A 75 11.85 -6.12 8.62
C TRP A 75 11.75 -4.65 8.23
N ASP A 76 12.18 -3.76 9.11
CA ASP A 76 12.20 -2.30 8.89
C ASP A 76 10.88 -1.74 8.35
N LEU A 77 9.74 -2.27 8.83
CA LEU A 77 8.43 -1.73 8.47
C LEU A 77 8.26 -0.34 9.09
N ALA A 78 8.33 0.70 8.27
CA ALA A 78 8.08 2.08 8.66
C ALA A 78 6.84 2.61 7.95
N VAL A 79 5.89 3.17 8.71
CA VAL A 79 4.61 3.64 8.17
C VAL A 79 4.50 5.16 8.35
N HIS A 80 4.41 5.87 7.24
CA HIS A 80 4.25 7.32 7.19
C HIS A 80 2.78 7.68 6.85
N ASP A 81 2.48 8.97 6.74
CA ASP A 81 1.14 9.43 6.41
C ASP A 81 0.78 9.14 4.94
N ASP A 82 1.75 9.20 4.04
CA ASP A 82 1.58 9.10 2.59
C ASP A 82 2.19 7.84 1.97
N ARG A 83 3.04 7.12 2.69
CA ARG A 83 3.76 5.92 2.21
C ARG A 83 4.06 4.94 3.34
N PHE A 84 4.57 3.77 2.97
CA PHE A 84 5.24 2.86 3.88
C PHE A 84 6.50 2.30 3.23
N GLU A 85 7.43 1.86 4.06
CA GLU A 85 8.71 1.28 3.67
C GLU A 85 8.80 -0.09 4.34
N VAL A 86 9.29 -1.11 3.63
CA VAL A 86 9.42 -2.47 4.18
C VAL A 86 10.57 -3.23 3.51
N GLY A 87 11.36 -3.92 4.32
CA GLY A 87 12.35 -4.89 3.86
C GLY A 87 11.72 -6.26 3.65
N LEU A 88 11.92 -6.83 2.46
CA LEU A 88 11.45 -8.17 2.09
C LEU A 88 12.61 -8.98 1.50
N SER A 89 12.58 -10.30 1.71
CA SER A 89 13.51 -11.24 1.07
C SER A 89 12.81 -11.92 -0.10
N PHE A 90 13.41 -11.80 -1.28
CA PHE A 90 12.97 -12.50 -2.49
C PHE A 90 14.02 -13.56 -2.84
N ASN A 91 13.56 -14.76 -3.22
CA ASN A 91 14.43 -15.80 -3.77
C ASN A 91 14.47 -15.70 -5.30
#